data_AF-A0AAJ0WYT6-F1
#
_entry.id   AF-A0AAJ0WYT6-F1
#
_cell.length_a   1.000
_cell.length_b   1.000
_cell.length_c   1.000
_cell.angle_alpha   90.00
_cell.angle_beta   90.00
_cell.angle_gamma   90.00
#
_symmetry.space_group_name_H-M   'P 1'
#
loop_
_entity.id
_entity.type
_entity.pdbx_description
1 polymer ?
#
loop_
_entity_poly.entity_id
_entity_poly.type
_entity_poly.pdbx_seq_one_letter_code
_entity_poly.pdbx_strand_id
1 'polypeptide(L)'
;MKCFDLHVHSAFSGGQSSLEQLASTAKDLGYAGICFAEYFESEEQLKKLKDDIAKISEKTGIKIYLGFEARNPKELVKLSGKIRMFDLLLAQGGNLEMNRLACETPQVDILTHPENNRNDSGLNHVLVKLAAQNNVAIEVNFRELLLASKRTRNIIMKNLSQNIILAKKFHSPIVLCSGSVSHFELRSPEVMISMATQLGLELDRAKSSISKIPEDILKCSNERKSEKWISPGVRIVK
;
A
#
# COMPACT_ATOMS: atom_id res chain seq x y z
N MET A 1 5.85 19.12 -1.03
CA MET A 1 5.38 17.93 -0.30
C MET A 1 5.97 16.71 -0.99
N LYS A 2 6.60 15.77 -0.28
CA LYS A 2 7.08 14.54 -0.90
C LYS A 2 5.93 13.54 -0.93
N CYS A 3 5.49 13.13 -2.11
CA CYS A 3 4.39 12.20 -2.30
C CYS A 3 4.91 10.82 -2.67
N PHE A 4 4.23 9.78 -2.22
CA PHE A 4 4.59 8.39 -2.48
C PHE A 4 3.37 7.58 -2.91
N ASP A 5 3.57 6.67 -3.85
CA ASP A 5 2.58 5.63 -4.16
C ASP A 5 3.13 4.29 -3.70
N LEU A 6 2.47 3.66 -2.71
CA LEU A 6 2.99 2.46 -2.06
C LEU A 6 2.40 1.15 -2.62
N HIS A 7 1.54 1.23 -3.63
CA HIS A 7 0.93 0.05 -4.23
C HIS A 7 0.86 0.19 -5.75
N VAL A 8 1.91 -0.33 -6.41
CA VAL A 8 2.05 -0.38 -7.87
C VAL A 8 2.47 -1.80 -8.27
N HIS A 9 1.85 -2.37 -9.29
CA HIS A 9 2.28 -3.66 -9.86
C HIS A 9 2.96 -3.46 -11.21
N SER A 10 4.08 -4.12 -11.41
CA SER A 10 4.76 -4.17 -12.71
C SER A 10 4.45 -5.46 -13.46
N ALA A 11 4.85 -5.51 -14.74
CA ALA A 11 4.82 -6.69 -15.60
C ALA A 11 5.58 -7.90 -15.03
N PHE A 12 6.30 -7.72 -13.93
CA PHE A 12 6.99 -8.79 -13.25
C PHE A 12 6.03 -9.75 -12.53
N SER A 13 4.91 -9.28 -11.98
CA SER A 13 3.87 -10.17 -11.44
C SER A 13 2.45 -9.76 -11.83
N GLY A 14 1.91 -8.68 -11.25
CA GLY A 14 0.49 -8.34 -11.32
C GLY A 14 0.14 -7.31 -12.39
N GLY A 15 1.15 -6.74 -13.04
CA GLY A 15 1.05 -5.61 -13.94
C GLY A 15 1.27 -5.94 -15.42
N GLN A 16 1.28 -4.89 -16.23
CA GLN A 16 1.44 -4.92 -17.68
C GLN A 16 2.62 -4.06 -18.14
N SER A 17 2.95 -3.02 -17.38
CA SER A 17 4.05 -2.09 -17.70
C SER A 17 5.35 -2.51 -17.03
N SER A 18 6.48 -2.23 -17.68
CA SER A 18 7.78 -2.50 -17.08
C SER A 18 8.03 -1.60 -15.87
N LEU A 19 8.94 -2.04 -14.99
CA LEU A 19 9.42 -1.25 -13.85
C LEU A 19 9.88 0.15 -14.30
N GLU A 20 10.57 0.25 -15.44
CA GLU A 20 11.09 1.53 -15.96
C GLU A 20 9.97 2.46 -16.45
N GLN A 21 8.96 1.93 -17.15
CA GLN A 21 7.81 2.73 -17.60
C GLN A 21 7.05 3.32 -16.41
N LEU A 22 6.83 2.50 -15.37
CA LEU A 22 6.15 2.91 -14.15
C LEU A 22 6.97 3.97 -13.38
N ALA A 23 8.27 3.74 -13.20
CA ALA A 23 9.16 4.68 -12.51
C ALA A 23 9.26 6.03 -13.23
N SER A 24 9.40 6.02 -14.56
CA SER A 24 9.46 7.25 -15.36
C SER A 24 8.15 8.03 -15.29
N THR A 25 7.03 7.34 -15.46
CA THR A 25 5.70 7.97 -15.38
C THR A 25 5.42 8.53 -13.99
N ALA A 26 5.78 7.81 -12.93
CA ALA A 26 5.61 8.30 -11.57
C ALA A 26 6.44 9.56 -11.29
N LYS A 27 7.67 9.64 -11.82
CA LYS A 27 8.50 10.84 -11.74
C LYS A 27 7.85 12.02 -12.45
N ASP A 28 7.36 11.81 -13.67
CA ASP A 28 6.71 12.85 -14.47
C ASP A 28 5.41 13.36 -13.80
N LEU A 29 4.71 12.49 -13.08
CA LEU A 29 3.53 12.83 -12.28
C LEU A 29 3.86 13.53 -10.94
N GLY A 30 5.14 13.66 -10.58
CA GLY A 30 5.59 14.38 -9.39
C GLY A 30 5.72 13.54 -8.12
N TYR A 31 5.77 12.20 -8.21
CA TYR A 31 6.07 11.35 -7.05
C TYR A 31 7.55 11.44 -6.66
N ALA A 32 7.81 11.46 -5.35
CA ALA A 32 9.16 11.39 -4.79
C ALA A 32 9.66 9.94 -4.67
N GLY A 33 8.74 8.99 -4.60
CA GLY A 33 9.04 7.56 -4.61
C GLY A 33 7.83 6.68 -4.87
N ILE A 34 8.07 5.47 -5.32
CA ILE A 34 7.04 4.44 -5.51
C ILE A 34 7.46 3.11 -4.87
N CYS A 35 6.50 2.28 -4.49
CA CYS A 35 6.74 0.90 -4.07
C CYS A 35 6.10 -0.07 -5.05
N PHE A 36 6.90 -1.00 -5.59
CA PHE A 36 6.38 -2.13 -6.32
C PHE A 36 5.88 -3.17 -5.32
N ALA A 37 4.60 -3.52 -5.36
CA ALA A 37 3.97 -4.50 -4.48
C ALA A 37 3.80 -5.83 -5.23
N GLU A 38 4.89 -6.52 -5.51
CA GLU A 38 4.86 -7.72 -6.38
C GLU A 38 4.31 -8.95 -5.63
N TYR A 39 4.03 -10.03 -6.36
CA TYR A 39 3.70 -11.33 -5.77
C TYR A 39 4.98 -12.15 -5.54
N PHE A 40 5.15 -12.64 -4.32
CA PHE A 40 6.34 -13.40 -3.95
C PHE A 40 6.29 -14.82 -4.48
N GLU A 41 7.31 -15.21 -5.25
CA GLU A 41 7.51 -16.57 -5.75
C GLU A 41 8.73 -17.21 -5.08
N SER A 42 9.89 -16.53 -5.10
CA SER A 42 11.14 -17.09 -4.61
C SER A 42 12.14 -16.02 -4.11
N GLU A 43 13.18 -16.45 -3.40
CA GLU A 43 14.25 -15.53 -2.98
C GLU A 43 15.17 -15.12 -4.14
N GLU A 44 15.29 -15.96 -5.17
CA GLU A 44 16.01 -15.62 -6.40
C GLU A 44 15.29 -14.49 -7.15
N GLN A 45 13.97 -14.60 -7.24
CA GLN A 45 13.09 -13.56 -7.78
C GLN A 45 13.30 -12.23 -7.03
N LEU A 46 13.33 -12.26 -5.69
CA LEU A 46 13.59 -11.08 -4.86
C LEU A 46 14.96 -10.44 -5.14
N LYS A 47 16.02 -11.24 -5.26
CA LYS A 47 17.37 -10.72 -5.57
C LYS A 47 17.40 -10.02 -6.93
N LYS A 48 16.85 -10.66 -7.95
CA LYS A 48 16.75 -10.08 -9.30
C LYS A 48 15.99 -8.74 -9.30
N LEU A 49 14.84 -8.70 -8.64
CA LEU A 49 14.06 -7.46 -8.52
C LEU A 49 14.85 -6.34 -7.86
N LYS A 50 15.60 -6.62 -6.78
CA LYS A 50 16.43 -5.60 -6.13
C LYS A 50 17.49 -5.02 -7.06
N ASP A 51 18.15 -5.88 -7.83
CA ASP A 51 19.19 -5.46 -8.78
C ASP A 51 18.60 -4.60 -9.91
N ASP A 52 17.44 -4.99 -10.45
CA ASP A 52 16.74 -4.25 -11.50
C ASP A 52 16.22 -2.91 -10.96
N ILE A 53 15.64 -2.90 -9.75
CA ILE A 53 15.16 -1.69 -9.07
C ILE A 53 16.30 -0.70 -8.83
N ALA A 54 17.48 -1.16 -8.40
CA ALA A 54 18.62 -0.28 -8.15
C ALA A 54 19.06 0.45 -9.44
N LYS A 55 19.18 -0.28 -10.54
CA LYS A 55 19.54 0.29 -11.86
C LYS A 55 18.50 1.29 -12.35
N ILE A 56 17.21 0.96 -12.20
CA ILE A 56 16.12 1.82 -12.65
C ILE A 56 16.01 3.07 -11.79
N SER A 57 16.18 2.94 -10.46
CA SER A 57 16.17 4.08 -9.55
C SER A 57 17.30 5.07 -9.86
N GLU A 58 18.50 4.58 -10.19
CA GLU A 58 19.61 5.43 -10.64
C GLU A 58 19.31 6.11 -11.98
N LYS A 59 18.81 5.35 -12.96
CA LYS A 59 18.49 5.85 -14.30
C LYS A 59 17.39 6.92 -14.30
N THR A 60 16.33 6.68 -13.54
CA THR A 60 15.15 7.55 -13.50
C THR A 60 15.28 8.66 -12.46
N GLY A 61 16.02 8.45 -11.38
CA GLY A 61 16.18 9.42 -10.29
C GLY A 61 14.99 9.49 -9.32
N ILE A 62 14.04 8.55 -9.40
CA ILE A 62 12.97 8.38 -8.41
C ILE A 62 13.37 7.30 -7.40
N LYS A 63 12.96 7.45 -6.13
CA LYS A 63 13.16 6.39 -5.13
C LYS A 63 12.20 5.23 -5.41
N ILE A 64 12.72 4.02 -5.42
CA ILE A 64 11.93 2.82 -5.65
C ILE A 64 12.11 1.89 -4.46
N TYR A 65 10.98 1.41 -3.94
CA TYR A 65 10.90 0.43 -2.85
C TYR A 65 10.34 -0.88 -3.39
N LEU A 66 10.69 -1.98 -2.74
CA LEU A 66 10.19 -3.32 -3.05
C LEU A 66 9.33 -3.83 -1.91
N GLY A 67 8.06 -4.07 -2.18
CA GLY A 67 7.14 -4.75 -1.28
C GLY A 67 6.56 -6.01 -1.91
N PHE A 68 5.88 -6.79 -1.09
CA PHE A 68 5.12 -7.94 -1.56
C PHE A 68 3.68 -7.88 -1.06
N GLU A 69 2.73 -8.16 -1.95
CA GLU A 69 1.32 -8.30 -1.61
C GLU A 69 1.00 -9.78 -1.37
N ALA A 70 0.61 -10.12 -0.14
CA ALA A 70 0.16 -11.45 0.21
C ALA A 70 -1.28 -11.66 -0.25
N ARG A 71 -1.55 -12.71 -1.03
CA ARG A 71 -2.88 -12.98 -1.62
C ARG A 71 -3.76 -13.88 -0.76
N ASN A 72 -3.17 -14.54 0.23
CA ASN A 72 -3.86 -15.48 1.11
C ASN A 72 -3.17 -15.55 2.49
N PRO A 73 -3.85 -16.11 3.51
CA PRO A 73 -3.30 -16.23 4.86
C PRO A 73 -1.95 -16.94 4.96
N LYS A 74 -1.73 -17.98 4.15
CA LYS A 74 -0.47 -18.75 4.17
C LYS A 74 0.70 -17.90 3.64
N GLU A 75 0.48 -17.17 2.56
CA GLU A 75 1.46 -16.21 2.02
C GLU A 75 1.76 -15.11 3.02
N LEU A 76 0.74 -14.57 3.69
CA LEU A 76 0.90 -13.49 4.66
C LEU A 76 1.79 -13.91 5.84
N VAL A 77 1.54 -15.09 6.41
CA VAL A 77 2.34 -15.65 7.50
C VAL A 77 3.77 -15.95 7.04
N LYS A 78 3.94 -16.48 5.83
CA LYS A 78 5.27 -16.73 5.25
C LYS A 78 6.06 -15.43 5.08
N LEU A 79 5.42 -14.39 4.55
CA LEU A 79 6.06 -13.11 4.25
C LEU A 79 6.33 -12.28 5.50
N SER A 80 5.47 -12.36 6.52
CA SER A 80 5.70 -11.70 7.81
C SER A 80 6.98 -12.21 8.50
N GLY A 81 7.27 -13.51 8.36
CA GLY A 81 8.55 -14.09 8.79
C GLY A 81 9.77 -13.64 7.99
N LYS A 82 9.57 -13.04 6.80
CA LYS A 82 10.62 -12.55 5.89
C LYS A 82 10.67 -11.03 5.78
N ILE A 83 10.00 -10.30 6.67
CA ILE A 83 9.80 -8.85 6.58
C ILE A 83 11.11 -8.04 6.48
N ARG A 84 12.25 -8.57 6.92
CA ARG A 84 13.57 -7.93 6.80
C ARG A 84 14.18 -8.01 5.40
N MET A 85 13.64 -8.88 4.53
CA MET A 85 14.19 -9.12 3.19
C MET A 85 13.71 -8.10 2.15
N PHE A 86 12.67 -7.34 2.43
CA PHE A 86 12.07 -6.36 1.53
C PHE A 86 11.58 -5.13 2.32
N ASP A 87 11.01 -4.14 1.65
CA ASP A 87 10.61 -2.88 2.26
C ASP A 87 9.24 -2.95 2.90
N LEU A 88 8.21 -3.37 2.15
CA LEU A 88 6.81 -3.32 2.60
C LEU A 88 6.08 -4.66 2.47
N LEU A 89 5.22 -4.97 3.44
CA LEU A 89 4.27 -6.08 3.38
C LEU A 89 2.85 -5.56 3.23
N LEU A 90 2.22 -5.88 2.11
CA LEU A 90 0.83 -5.58 1.82
C LEU A 90 0.00 -6.86 1.95
N ALA A 91 -1.26 -6.72 2.35
CA ALA A 91 -2.20 -7.83 2.48
C ALA A 91 -3.42 -7.59 1.60
N GLN A 92 -3.63 -8.44 0.61
CA GLN A 92 -4.76 -8.34 -0.31
C GLN A 92 -6.07 -8.69 0.38
N GLY A 93 -6.91 -7.69 0.60
CA GLY A 93 -8.18 -7.81 1.28
C GLY A 93 -9.33 -8.37 0.43
N GLY A 94 -10.55 -8.08 0.88
CA GLY A 94 -11.82 -8.51 0.26
C GLY A 94 -12.41 -9.77 0.90
N ASN A 95 -11.56 -10.67 1.38
CA ASN A 95 -11.97 -11.76 2.27
C ASN A 95 -11.90 -11.30 3.74
N LEU A 96 -12.95 -11.56 4.54
CA LEU A 96 -12.99 -11.15 5.96
C LEU A 96 -11.91 -11.81 6.82
N GLU A 97 -11.55 -13.07 6.54
CA GLU A 97 -10.46 -13.78 7.20
C GLU A 97 -9.13 -13.07 6.93
N MET A 98 -8.88 -12.70 5.68
CA MET A 98 -7.67 -11.99 5.27
C MET A 98 -7.61 -10.56 5.82
N ASN A 99 -8.72 -9.80 5.74
CA ASN A 99 -8.83 -8.46 6.33
C ASN A 99 -8.52 -8.50 7.84
N ARG A 100 -9.06 -9.51 8.54
CA ARG A 100 -8.82 -9.68 9.98
C ARG A 100 -7.37 -10.01 10.28
N LEU A 101 -6.82 -11.03 9.62
CA LEU A 101 -5.45 -11.46 9.82
C LEU A 101 -4.46 -10.32 9.52
N ALA A 102 -4.72 -9.54 8.47
CA ALA A 102 -3.93 -8.35 8.15
C ALA A 102 -3.94 -7.32 9.28
N CYS A 103 -5.13 -6.98 9.80
CA CYS A 103 -5.25 -6.02 10.90
C CYS A 103 -4.64 -6.52 12.22
N GLU A 104 -4.61 -7.84 12.45
CA GLU A 104 -4.03 -8.48 13.64
C GLU A 104 -2.50 -8.66 13.56
N THR A 105 -1.89 -8.56 12.37
CA THR A 105 -0.47 -8.86 12.13
C THR A 105 0.37 -7.57 12.10
N PRO A 106 1.21 -7.28 13.12
CA PRO A 106 1.97 -6.02 13.19
C PRO A 106 3.08 -5.84 12.13
N GLN A 107 3.43 -6.90 11.41
CA GLN A 107 4.37 -6.84 10.30
C GLN A 107 3.74 -6.30 9.01
N VAL A 108 2.40 -6.27 8.92
CA VAL A 108 1.68 -5.75 7.76
C VAL A 108 1.71 -4.24 7.79
N ASP A 109 2.11 -3.63 6.66
CA ASP A 109 2.16 -2.19 6.51
C ASP A 109 0.82 -1.64 6.01
N ILE A 110 0.21 -2.32 5.03
CA ILE A 110 -0.99 -1.86 4.33
C ILE A 110 -1.96 -3.02 4.12
N LEU A 111 -3.22 -2.84 4.51
CA LEU A 111 -4.34 -3.67 4.06
C LEU A 111 -4.90 -3.07 2.78
N THR A 112 -4.73 -3.79 1.66
CA THR A 112 -5.19 -3.35 0.34
C THR A 112 -6.59 -3.88 0.04
N HIS A 113 -7.35 -3.12 -0.74
CA HIS A 113 -8.69 -3.47 -1.23
C HIS A 113 -9.62 -4.21 -0.23
N PRO A 114 -9.84 -3.70 1.00
CA PRO A 114 -10.66 -4.42 1.99
C PRO A 114 -12.09 -4.70 1.50
N GLU A 115 -12.63 -3.85 0.61
CA GLU A 115 -13.95 -3.97 -0.01
C GLU A 115 -14.00 -4.80 -1.31
N ASN A 116 -12.88 -5.40 -1.75
CA ASN A 116 -12.80 -6.06 -3.07
C ASN A 116 -13.85 -7.16 -3.23
N ASN A 117 -14.62 -7.12 -4.33
CA ASN A 117 -15.71 -8.06 -4.62
C ASN A 117 -16.76 -8.19 -3.49
N ARG A 118 -16.95 -7.14 -2.69
CA ARG A 118 -17.93 -7.09 -1.60
C ARG A 118 -19.05 -6.07 -1.86
N ASN A 119 -20.22 -6.33 -1.27
CA ASN A 119 -21.31 -5.35 -1.18
C ASN A 119 -21.27 -4.49 0.09
N ASP A 120 -20.36 -4.80 1.00
CA ASP A 120 -20.05 -4.05 2.22
C ASP A 120 -18.59 -3.53 2.15
N SER A 121 -18.18 -2.70 3.11
CA SER A 121 -16.86 -2.07 3.07
C SER A 121 -15.70 -2.98 3.48
N GLY A 122 -15.98 -4.23 3.90
CA GLY A 122 -14.97 -5.20 4.35
C GLY A 122 -14.35 -4.92 5.71
N LEU A 123 -14.61 -3.74 6.30
CA LEU A 123 -14.12 -3.35 7.61
C LEU A 123 -15.27 -3.09 8.59
N ASN A 124 -15.01 -3.41 9.85
CA ASN A 124 -15.86 -3.03 10.97
C ASN A 124 -15.02 -2.33 12.04
N HIS A 125 -15.67 -1.82 13.08
CA HIS A 125 -15.00 -1.10 14.16
C HIS A 125 -13.94 -1.93 14.91
N VAL A 126 -14.09 -3.26 14.98
CA VAL A 126 -13.09 -4.14 15.62
C VAL A 126 -11.83 -4.20 14.76
N LEU A 127 -11.99 -4.46 13.46
CA LEU A 127 -10.86 -4.55 12.52
C LEU A 127 -10.07 -3.25 12.44
N VAL A 128 -10.75 -2.11 12.38
CA VAL A 128 -10.07 -0.81 12.30
C VAL A 128 -9.35 -0.46 13.61
N LYS A 129 -9.88 -0.87 14.77
CA LYS A 129 -9.15 -0.72 16.04
C LYS A 129 -7.88 -1.57 16.07
N LEU A 130 -7.95 -2.80 15.58
CA LEU A 130 -6.78 -3.67 15.46
C LEU A 130 -5.74 -3.06 14.51
N ALA A 131 -6.19 -2.56 13.36
CA ALA A 131 -5.32 -1.85 12.41
C ALA A 131 -4.66 -0.62 13.05
N ALA A 132 -5.40 0.18 13.82
CA ALA A 132 -4.83 1.32 14.56
C ALA A 132 -3.80 0.89 15.62
N GLN A 133 -4.08 -0.17 16.39
CA GLN A 133 -3.17 -0.70 17.41
C GLN A 133 -1.86 -1.22 16.81
N ASN A 134 -1.95 -1.89 15.67
CA ASN A 134 -0.82 -2.51 14.98
C ASN A 134 -0.17 -1.58 13.93
N ASN A 135 -0.67 -0.34 13.81
CA ASN A 135 -0.24 0.64 12.82
C ASN A 135 -0.31 0.12 11.35
N VAL A 136 -1.32 -0.71 11.06
CA VAL A 136 -1.64 -1.16 9.71
C VAL A 136 -2.46 -0.08 9.01
N ALA A 137 -1.97 0.41 7.88
CA ALA A 137 -2.68 1.41 7.09
C ALA A 137 -3.80 0.79 6.27
N ILE A 138 -4.94 1.48 6.25
CA ILE A 138 -6.07 1.14 5.37
C ILE A 138 -5.89 1.86 4.05
N GLU A 139 -5.86 1.10 2.97
CA GLU A 139 -5.77 1.65 1.63
C GLU A 139 -7.10 2.29 1.18
N VAL A 140 -6.99 3.44 0.52
CA VAL A 140 -8.03 3.97 -0.37
C VAL A 140 -7.49 3.89 -1.80
N ASN A 141 -7.97 2.89 -2.53
CA ASN A 141 -7.45 2.54 -3.84
C ASN A 141 -8.16 3.30 -4.98
N PHE A 142 -7.39 3.90 -5.89
CA PHE A 142 -7.96 4.64 -7.03
C PHE A 142 -8.40 3.74 -8.19
N ARG A 143 -7.66 2.66 -8.47
CA ARG A 143 -7.89 1.78 -9.63
C ARG A 143 -9.30 1.20 -9.66
N GLU A 144 -9.85 0.80 -8.52
CA GLU A 144 -11.21 0.26 -8.44
C GLU A 144 -12.26 1.25 -8.95
N LEU A 145 -12.08 2.55 -8.69
CA LEU A 145 -12.95 3.60 -9.21
C LEU A 145 -12.72 3.88 -10.70
N LEU A 146 -11.47 3.81 -11.13
CA LEU A 146 -11.07 4.03 -12.52
C LEU A 146 -11.74 3.01 -13.45
N LEU A 147 -11.70 1.73 -13.08
CA LEU A 147 -12.15 0.62 -13.91
C LEU A 147 -13.65 0.33 -13.80
N ALA A 148 -14.25 0.51 -12.62
CA ALA A 148 -15.67 0.22 -12.43
C ALA A 148 -16.57 1.25 -13.12
N SER A 149 -17.81 0.88 -13.44
CA SER A 149 -18.83 1.82 -13.96
C SER A 149 -20.21 1.58 -13.34
N LYS A 150 -21.13 2.54 -13.51
CA LYS A 150 -22.54 2.44 -13.11
C LYS A 150 -22.70 2.02 -11.64
N ARG A 151 -23.51 0.99 -11.37
CA ARG A 151 -23.82 0.47 -10.03
C ARG A 151 -22.56 0.00 -9.29
N THR A 152 -21.63 -0.66 -9.97
CA THR A 152 -20.41 -1.17 -9.34
C THR A 152 -19.56 -0.03 -8.79
N ARG A 153 -19.38 1.05 -9.57
CA ARG A 153 -18.64 2.23 -9.11
C ARG A 153 -19.30 2.88 -7.89
N ASN A 154 -20.63 2.97 -7.87
CA ASN A 154 -21.36 3.49 -6.70
C ASN A 154 -21.09 2.65 -5.44
N ILE A 155 -21.16 1.32 -5.53
CA ILE A 155 -20.88 0.43 -4.40
C ILE A 155 -19.45 0.61 -3.89
N ILE A 156 -18.46 0.67 -4.79
CA ILE A 156 -17.06 0.91 -4.41
C ILE A 156 -16.90 2.27 -3.73
N MET A 157 -17.45 3.35 -4.29
CA MET A 157 -17.39 4.69 -3.68
C MET A 157 -18.01 4.72 -2.27
N LYS A 158 -19.18 4.08 -2.10
CA LYS A 158 -19.84 3.93 -0.81
C LYS A 158 -18.95 3.20 0.19
N ASN A 159 -18.34 2.10 -0.23
CA ASN A 159 -17.50 1.26 0.61
C ASN A 159 -16.20 1.98 1.02
N LEU A 160 -15.52 2.63 0.08
CA LEU A 160 -14.34 3.46 0.37
C LEU A 160 -14.67 4.61 1.34
N SER A 161 -15.80 5.30 1.12
CA SER A 161 -16.25 6.38 2.02
C SER A 161 -16.52 5.85 3.44
N GLN A 162 -17.13 4.66 3.56
CA GLN A 162 -17.35 4.01 4.84
C GLN A 162 -16.05 3.62 5.55
N ASN A 163 -15.07 3.11 4.79
CA ASN A 163 -13.73 2.79 5.31
C ASN A 163 -13.00 4.05 5.82
N ILE A 164 -13.09 5.17 5.08
CA ILE A 164 -12.58 6.47 5.52
C ILE A 164 -13.24 6.89 6.84
N ILE A 165 -14.57 6.82 6.95
CA ILE A 165 -15.29 7.18 8.18
C ILE A 165 -14.80 6.35 9.37
N LEU A 166 -14.69 5.03 9.20
CA LEU A 166 -14.23 4.13 10.26
C LEU A 166 -12.77 4.41 10.65
N ALA A 167 -11.87 4.50 9.68
CA ALA A 167 -10.45 4.78 9.91
C ALA A 167 -10.23 6.12 10.62
N LYS A 168 -10.95 7.17 10.20
CA LYS A 168 -10.94 8.48 10.88
C LYS A 168 -11.41 8.39 12.33
N LYS A 169 -12.49 7.65 12.59
CA LYS A 169 -13.10 7.53 13.92
C LYS A 169 -12.21 6.78 14.92
N PHE A 170 -11.46 5.79 14.43
CA PHE A 170 -10.61 4.94 15.28
C PHE A 170 -9.11 5.22 15.11
N HIS A 171 -8.75 6.31 14.43
CA HIS A 171 -7.37 6.76 14.24
C HIS A 171 -6.45 5.73 13.59
N SER A 172 -6.99 4.90 12.70
CA SER A 172 -6.17 4.01 11.86
C SER A 172 -5.55 4.84 10.72
N PRO A 173 -4.27 4.61 10.37
CA PRO A 173 -3.63 5.32 9.28
C PRO A 173 -4.34 5.04 7.96
N ILE A 174 -4.51 6.06 7.13
CA ILE A 174 -5.10 5.96 5.79
C ILE A 174 -4.00 6.27 4.78
N VAL A 175 -3.84 5.42 3.78
CA VAL A 175 -2.92 5.64 2.66
C VAL A 175 -3.67 5.71 1.33
N LEU A 176 -3.30 6.66 0.49
CA LEU A 176 -3.83 6.76 -0.88
C LEU A 176 -2.86 6.06 -1.82
N CYS A 177 -3.38 5.12 -2.61
CA CYS A 177 -2.59 4.32 -3.53
C CYS A 177 -3.27 4.24 -4.89
N SER A 178 -2.50 4.28 -5.98
CA SER A 178 -3.09 4.09 -7.30
C SER A 178 -3.61 2.67 -7.48
N GLY A 179 -2.88 1.68 -6.96
CA GLY A 179 -3.10 0.26 -7.27
C GLY A 179 -2.80 -0.06 -8.74
N SER A 180 -2.03 0.77 -9.43
CA SER A 180 -1.89 0.70 -10.87
C SER A 180 -1.25 -0.62 -11.32
N VAL A 181 -1.84 -1.27 -12.32
CA VAL A 181 -1.24 -2.42 -13.02
C VAL A 181 -0.57 -1.99 -14.33
N SER A 182 -0.71 -0.72 -14.72
CA SER A 182 -0.11 -0.15 -15.93
C SER A 182 0.27 1.31 -15.69
N HIS A 183 1.31 1.80 -16.35
CA HIS A 183 1.75 3.18 -16.21
C HIS A 183 0.67 4.19 -16.65
N PHE A 184 -0.26 3.79 -17.52
CA PHE A 184 -1.42 4.60 -17.90
C PHE A 184 -2.49 4.74 -16.80
N GLU A 185 -2.44 3.91 -15.76
CA GLU A 185 -3.37 3.95 -14.63
C GLU A 185 -2.87 4.84 -13.48
N LEU A 186 -1.59 5.22 -13.49
CA LEU A 186 -1.03 6.16 -12.52
C LEU A 186 -1.72 7.53 -12.64
N ARG A 187 -1.90 8.21 -11.51
CA ARG A 187 -2.44 9.58 -11.44
C ARG A 187 -1.57 10.43 -10.54
N SER A 188 -1.53 11.74 -10.81
CA SER A 188 -0.76 12.67 -10.00
C SER A 188 -1.27 12.72 -8.56
N PRO A 189 -0.42 13.09 -7.59
CA PRO A 189 -0.84 13.19 -6.19
C PRO A 189 -2.07 14.10 -5.97
N GLU A 190 -2.23 15.14 -6.78
CA GLU A 190 -3.37 16.07 -6.70
C GLU A 190 -4.69 15.37 -7.04
N VAL A 191 -4.70 14.48 -8.04
CA VAL A 191 -5.88 13.69 -8.40
C VAL A 191 -6.24 12.72 -7.28
N MET A 192 -5.25 12.08 -6.68
CA MET A 192 -5.43 11.17 -5.55
C MET A 192 -6.03 11.90 -4.34
N ILE A 193 -5.48 13.08 -4.00
CA ILE A 193 -5.99 13.95 -2.94
C ILE A 193 -7.43 14.37 -3.25
N SER A 194 -7.70 14.82 -4.48
CA SER A 194 -9.04 15.22 -4.91
C SER A 194 -10.04 14.08 -4.74
N MET A 195 -9.69 12.86 -5.19
CA MET A 195 -10.54 11.68 -4.99
C MET A 195 -10.85 11.47 -3.50
N ALA A 196 -9.83 11.44 -2.64
CA ALA A 196 -10.02 11.19 -1.22
C ALA A 196 -10.91 12.28 -0.57
N THR A 197 -10.77 13.53 -0.99
CA THR A 197 -11.65 14.61 -0.50
C THR A 197 -13.11 14.44 -0.92
N GLN A 198 -13.36 13.98 -2.14
CA GLN A 198 -14.73 13.67 -2.60
C GLN A 198 -15.36 12.48 -1.85
N LEU A 199 -14.53 11.58 -1.31
CA LEU A 199 -14.97 10.45 -0.48
C LEU A 199 -15.10 10.81 1.01
N GLY A 200 -14.93 12.09 1.39
CA GLY A 200 -15.17 12.58 2.75
C GLY A 200 -13.94 12.68 3.66
N LEU A 201 -12.73 12.58 3.10
CA LEU A 201 -11.49 12.87 3.83
C LEU A 201 -11.18 14.38 3.80
N GLU A 202 -10.82 14.97 4.94
CA GLU A 202 -10.43 16.39 4.98
C GLU A 202 -9.16 16.62 4.16
N LEU A 203 -9.03 17.79 3.53
CA LEU A 203 -7.92 18.11 2.63
C LEU A 203 -6.53 17.87 3.26
N ASP A 204 -6.34 18.29 4.50
CA ASP A 204 -5.06 18.11 5.19
C ASP A 204 -4.75 16.64 5.49
N ARG A 205 -5.79 15.85 5.83
CA ARG A 205 -5.65 14.40 6.01
C ARG A 205 -5.37 13.71 4.68
N ALA A 206 -6.05 14.10 3.59
CA ALA A 206 -5.80 13.58 2.25
C ALA A 206 -4.36 13.84 1.78
N LYS A 207 -3.85 15.07 2.00
CA LYS A 207 -2.43 15.39 1.77
C LYS A 207 -1.51 14.52 2.60
N SER A 208 -1.80 14.34 3.89
CA SER A 208 -1.02 13.48 4.79
C SER A 208 -1.01 12.01 4.33
N SER A 209 -2.13 11.49 3.82
CA SER A 209 -2.30 10.10 3.38
C SER A 209 -1.49 9.72 2.13
N ILE A 210 -1.03 10.68 1.34
CA ILE A 210 -0.13 10.44 0.20
C ILE A 210 1.31 10.89 0.46
N SER A 211 1.56 11.56 1.58
CA SER A 211 2.89 12.12 1.91
C SER A 211 3.42 11.61 3.24
N LYS A 212 2.99 12.22 4.34
CA LYS A 212 3.51 11.99 5.69
C LYS A 212 3.29 10.56 6.19
N ILE A 213 2.11 9.98 5.98
CA ILE A 213 1.80 8.61 6.40
C ILE A 213 2.66 7.60 5.63
N PRO A 214 2.70 7.61 4.28
CA PRO A 214 3.66 6.81 3.53
C PRO A 214 5.11 7.00 3.96
N GLU A 215 5.55 8.24 4.19
CA GLU A 215 6.93 8.51 4.63
C GLU A 215 7.23 7.86 5.99
N ASP A 216 6.28 7.87 6.92
CA ASP A 216 6.44 7.25 8.24
C ASP A 216 6.42 5.71 8.15
N ILE A 217 5.61 5.12 7.28
CA ILE A 217 5.67 3.69 6.94
C ILE A 217 7.06 3.32 6.40
N LEU A 218 7.59 4.10 5.46
CA LEU A 218 8.92 3.87 4.88
C LEU A 218 10.06 4.05 5.89
N LYS A 219 9.91 4.95 6.87
CA LYS A 219 10.87 5.07 7.99
C LYS A 219 10.87 3.82 8.85
N CYS A 220 9.69 3.32 9.24
CA CYS A 220 9.56 2.07 9.99
C CYS A 220 10.19 0.90 9.23
N SER A 221 9.97 0.81 7.91
CA SER A 221 10.62 -0.17 7.05
C SER A 221 12.14 -0.10 7.12
N ASN A 222 12.72 1.10 7.04
CA ASN A 222 14.17 1.28 7.15
C ASN A 222 14.71 0.88 8.54
N GLU A 223 13.96 1.16 9.61
CA GLU A 223 14.32 0.72 10.97
C GLU A 223 14.36 -0.80 11.11
N ARG A 224 13.46 -1.54 10.45
CA ARG A 224 13.43 -3.03 10.45
C ARG A 224 14.72 -3.66 9.90
N LYS A 225 15.45 -2.93 9.04
CA LYS A 225 16.72 -3.40 8.48
C LYS A 225 17.88 -3.28 9.47
N SER A 226 17.75 -2.47 10.52
CA SER A 226 18.78 -2.32 11.55
C SER A 226 19.04 -3.63 12.29
N GLU A 227 20.31 -3.88 12.66
CA GLU A 227 20.67 -4.99 13.55
C GLU A 227 20.06 -4.85 14.94
N LYS A 228 19.67 -3.64 15.34
CA LYS A 228 19.03 -3.38 16.64
C LYS A 228 17.56 -3.77 16.67
N TRP A 229 16.94 -4.03 15.53
CA TRP A 229 15.52 -4.37 15.45
C TRP A 229 15.31 -5.86 15.76
N ILE A 230 14.36 -6.16 16.65
CA ILE A 230 13.98 -7.54 17.01
C ILE A 230 12.60 -7.88 16.44
N SER A 231 11.61 -7.04 16.72
CA SER A 231 10.23 -7.19 16.28
C SER A 231 9.53 -5.82 16.26
N PRO A 232 8.32 -5.69 15.69
CA PRO A 232 7.56 -4.44 15.75
C PRO A 232 7.44 -3.92 17.20
N GLY A 233 7.90 -2.69 17.45
CA GLY A 233 7.90 -2.08 18.78
C GLY A 233 9.07 -2.46 19.70
N VAL A 234 9.97 -3.38 19.31
CA VAL A 234 11.06 -3.88 20.16
C VAL A 234 12.43 -3.67 19.50
N ARG A 235 13.33 -2.98 20.22
CA ARG A 235 14.71 -2.70 19.77
C ARG A 235 15.72 -2.82 20.90
N ILE A 236 16.96 -3.16 20.53
CA ILE A 236 18.11 -3.19 21.44
C ILE A 236 18.56 -1.75 21.73
N VAL A 237 18.52 -1.34 23.00
CA VAL A 237 19.13 -0.11 23.50
C VAL A 237 20.45 -0.50 24.17
N LYS A 238 21.56 0.06 23.68
CA LYS A 238 22.87 -0.03 24.36
C LYS A 238 23.04 1.22 25.21
#